data_AF-A0A6I6VX48-F1
#
_entry.id   AF-A0A6I6VX48-F1
#
_cell.length_a   1.000
_cell.length_b   1.000
_cell.length_c   1.000
_cell.angle_alpha   90.00
_cell.angle_beta   90.00
_cell.angle_gamma   90.00
#
_symmetry.space_group_name_H-M   'P 1'
#
loop_
_entity.id
_entity.type
_entity.pdbx_description
1 polymer ?
#
loop_
_entity_poly.entity_id
_entity_poly.type
_entity_poly.pdbx_seq_one_letter_code
_entity_poly.pdbx_strand_id
1 'polypeptide(L)'
;MTNDKGQFQFSNLKPGKYYLLTTMALAVQGSTTTDLGTSFEGVNGRPTLTTYYKNEKFTSMFDDVLEKFVEIKAPGQTVKVTLSPKGFFKGRAGIFGCIQ
;
A
#
# COMPACT_ATOMS: atom_id res chain seq x y z
N MET A 1 23.61 -6.17 -4.20
CA MET A 1 23.31 -4.77 -3.87
C MET A 1 21.97 -4.43 -4.52
N THR A 2 21.10 -3.67 -3.83
CA THR A 2 19.84 -3.16 -4.39
C THR A 2 20.06 -1.72 -4.85
N ASN A 3 19.38 -1.28 -5.91
CA ASN A 3 19.41 0.13 -6.32
C ASN A 3 18.32 0.96 -5.62
N ASP A 4 18.33 2.26 -5.83
CA ASP A 4 17.34 3.24 -5.36
C ASP A 4 15.90 2.92 -5.78
N LYS A 5 15.72 2.07 -6.80
CA LYS A 5 14.43 1.60 -7.31
C LYS A 5 14.01 0.25 -6.75
N GLY A 6 14.74 -0.30 -5.76
CA GLY A 6 14.44 -1.59 -5.14
C GLY A 6 14.70 -2.80 -6.06
N GLN A 7 15.56 -2.65 -7.07
CA GLN A 7 15.90 -3.73 -7.99
C GLN A 7 17.13 -4.49 -7.48
N PHE A 8 17.00 -5.81 -7.45
CA PHE A 8 18.08 -6.73 -7.09
C PHE A 8 18.63 -7.40 -8.35
N GLN A 9 19.95 -7.47 -8.46
CA GLN A 9 20.64 -8.19 -9.53
C GLN A 9 21.50 -9.30 -8.95
N PHE A 10 21.33 -10.50 -9.53
CA PHE A 10 22.14 -11.67 -9.25
C PHE A 10 22.81 -12.09 -10.55
N SER A 11 24.14 -12.13 -10.57
CA SER A 11 24.95 -12.47 -11.75
C SER A 11 25.67 -13.80 -11.56
N ASN A 12 26.06 -14.43 -12.67
CA ASN A 12 26.83 -15.68 -12.70
C ASN A 12 26.12 -16.86 -11.99
N LEU A 13 24.79 -16.89 -12.04
CA LEU A 13 24.00 -18.03 -11.58
C LEU A 13 24.17 -19.22 -12.52
N LYS A 14 24.35 -20.42 -11.95
CA LYS A 14 24.33 -21.67 -12.71
C LYS A 14 22.87 -21.99 -13.11
N PRO A 15 22.65 -22.80 -14.17
CA PRO A 15 21.33 -23.35 -14.42
C PRO A 15 20.80 -24.10 -13.18
N GLY A 16 19.54 -23.85 -12.83
CA GLY A 16 18.93 -24.39 -11.62
C GLY A 16 17.67 -23.64 -11.18
N LYS A 17 17.03 -24.17 -10.13
CA LYS A 17 15.86 -23.57 -9.48
C LYS A 17 16.30 -22.77 -8.27
N TYR A 18 15.82 -21.53 -8.19
CA TYR A 18 16.15 -20.57 -7.16
C TYR A 18 14.86 -20.12 -6.46
N TYR A 19 14.96 -19.91 -5.14
CA TYR A 19 13.91 -19.34 -4.32
C TYR A 19 14.28 -17.90 -3.96
N LEU A 20 13.48 -16.96 -4.44
CA LEU A 20 13.61 -15.55 -4.08
C LEU A 20 12.70 -15.26 -2.89
N LEU A 21 13.26 -14.62 -1.87
CA LEU A 21 12.56 -14.21 -0.65
C LEU A 21 13.03 -12.80 -0.27
N THR A 22 12.10 -11.89 0.00
CA THR A 22 12.39 -10.57 0.53
C THR A 22 11.27 -10.09 1.44
N THR A 23 11.59 -9.23 2.39
CA THR A 23 10.62 -8.55 3.25
C THR A 23 10.41 -7.14 2.75
N MET A 24 9.17 -6.67 2.81
CA MET A 24 8.80 -5.31 2.45
C MET A 24 7.97 -4.71 3.58
N ALA A 25 8.34 -3.50 3.99
CA ALA A 25 7.55 -2.68 4.90
C ALA A 25 7.04 -1.44 4.13
N LEU A 26 5.76 -1.13 4.28
CA LEU A 26 5.12 0.03 3.66
C LEU A 26 4.29 0.78 4.70
N ALA A 27 4.57 2.07 4.86
CA ALA A 27 3.74 2.98 5.64
C ALA A 27 2.83 3.77 4.70
N VAL A 28 1.52 3.69 4.92
CA VAL A 28 0.51 4.48 4.21
C VAL A 28 -0.10 5.47 5.18
N GLN A 29 -0.09 6.74 4.79
CA GLN A 29 -0.70 7.81 5.57
C GLN A 29 -2.00 8.25 4.89
N GLY A 30 -2.99 8.64 5.68
CA GLY A 30 -4.25 9.14 5.19
C GLY A 30 -4.97 9.99 6.21
N SER A 31 -6.10 10.55 5.78
CA SER A 31 -7.03 11.25 6.64
C SER A 31 -8.45 10.84 6.31
N THR A 32 -9.29 10.74 7.34
CA THR A 32 -10.73 10.55 7.20
C THR A 32 -11.45 11.77 7.76
N THR A 33 -12.54 12.15 7.10
CA THR A 33 -13.47 13.17 7.59
C THR A 33 -14.73 12.47 8.03
N THR A 34 -15.11 12.63 9.29
CA THR A 34 -16.32 12.03 9.85
C THR A 34 -17.33 13.13 10.14
N ASP A 35 -18.54 13.01 9.59
CA ASP A 35 -19.67 13.86 9.94
C ASP A 35 -20.11 13.53 11.38
N LEU A 36 -20.06 14.53 12.26
CA LEU A 36 -20.46 14.42 13.66
C LEU A 36 -21.94 14.79 13.88
N GLY A 37 -22.64 15.20 12.82
CA GLY A 37 -24.03 15.61 12.83
C GLY A 37 -24.20 17.12 12.69
N THR A 38 -25.46 17.51 12.57
CA THR A 38 -25.88 18.91 12.41
C THR A 38 -26.65 19.36 13.64
N SER A 39 -26.26 20.50 14.22
CA SER A 39 -27.02 21.17 15.27
C SER A 39 -27.83 22.33 14.68
N PHE A 40 -28.98 22.58 15.28
CA PHE A 40 -29.81 23.74 15.00
C PHE A 40 -29.73 24.68 16.20
N GLU A 41 -28.98 25.77 16.07
CA GLU A 41 -28.79 26.74 17.14
C GLU A 41 -29.20 28.14 16.70
N GLY A 42 -29.79 28.90 17.62
CA GLY A 42 -30.16 30.28 17.41
C GLY A 42 -28.96 31.19 17.69
N VAL A 43 -28.20 31.57 16.65
CA VAL A 43 -27.13 32.58 16.79
C VAL A 43 -27.75 33.95 16.55
N ASN A 44 -27.63 34.85 17.54
CA ASN A 44 -28.19 36.21 17.47
C ASN A 44 -29.70 36.26 17.13
N GLY A 45 -30.49 35.32 17.65
CA GLY A 45 -31.94 35.25 17.42
C GLY A 45 -32.37 34.76 16.03
N ARG A 46 -31.43 34.29 15.20
CA ARG A 46 -31.73 33.68 13.89
C ARG A 46 -31.41 32.19 13.89
N PRO A 47 -32.30 31.34 13.37
CA PRO A 47 -32.03 29.92 13.27
C PRO A 47 -30.87 29.67 12.30
N THR A 48 -29.82 29.00 12.76
CA THR A 48 -28.65 28.63 11.96
C THR A 48 -28.41 27.13 12.06
N LEU A 49 -28.23 26.48 10.91
CA LEU A 49 -27.81 25.08 10.82
C LEU A 49 -26.28 25.04 10.77
N THR A 50 -25.67 24.32 11.70
CA THR A 50 -24.21 24.12 11.73
C THR A 50 -23.92 22.63 11.69
N THR A 51 -23.21 22.19 10.65
CA THR A 51 -22.73 20.81 10.52
C THR A 51 -21.31 20.71 11.03
N TYR A 52 -21.05 19.72 11.88
CA TYR A 52 -19.76 19.51 12.51
C TYR A 52 -19.03 18.35 11.84
N TYR A 53 -17.77 18.58 11.47
CA TYR A 53 -16.92 17.55 10.89
C TYR A 53 -15.68 17.35 11.77
N LYS A 54 -15.24 16.09 11.88
CA LYS A 54 -13.98 15.72 12.52
C LYS A 54 -13.01 15.19 11.49
N ASN A 55 -11.81 15.77 11.46
CA ASN A 55 -10.71 15.28 10.65
C ASN A 55 -9.78 14.42 11.52
N GLU A 56 -9.55 13.17 11.11
CA GLU A 56 -8.64 12.26 11.78
C GLU A 56 -7.55 11.80 10.83
N LYS A 57 -6.29 11.94 11.26
CA LYS A 57 -5.13 11.43 10.52
C LYS A 57 -4.81 10.02 11.00
N PHE A 58 -4.43 9.15 10.08
CA PHE A 58 -3.99 7.81 10.40
C PHE A 58 -2.74 7.43 9.61
N THR A 59 -1.97 6.52 10.20
CA THR A 59 -0.85 5.85 9.56
C THR A 59 -1.09 4.35 9.69
N SER A 60 -1.09 3.63 8.59
CA SER A 60 -1.15 2.17 8.54
C SER A 60 0.20 1.62 8.09
N MET A 61 0.74 0.68 8.86
CA MET A 61 1.96 -0.04 8.50
C MET A 61 1.59 -1.42 7.95
N PHE A 62 2.24 -1.82 6.87
CA PHE A 62 2.05 -3.11 6.22
C PHE A 62 3.41 -3.77 6.06
N ASP A 63 3.56 -4.95 6.67
CA ASP A 63 4.72 -5.81 6.46
C ASP A 63 4.27 -7.00 5.61
N ASP A 64 5.00 -7.30 4.55
CA ASP A 64 4.75 -8.46 3.69
C ASP A 64 6.04 -9.20 3.34
N VAL A 65 5.89 -10.49 3.07
CA VAL A 65 6.95 -11.37 2.60
C VAL A 65 6.68 -11.67 1.13
N LEU A 66 7.57 -11.20 0.27
CA LEU A 66 7.48 -11.44 -1.17
C LEU A 66 8.36 -12.63 -1.54
N GLU A 67 7.75 -13.65 -2.13
CA GLU A 67 8.42 -14.90 -2.47
C GLU A 67 8.11 -15.35 -3.90
N LYS A 68 9.10 -15.98 -4.56
CA LYS A 68 8.92 -16.56 -5.89
C LYS A 68 9.98 -17.59 -6.24
N PHE A 69 9.57 -18.69 -6.88
CA PHE A 69 10.50 -19.62 -7.51
C PHE A 69 10.84 -19.15 -8.93
N VAL A 70 12.12 -19.25 -9.29
CA VAL A 70 12.65 -18.87 -10.61
C VAL A 70 13.58 -19.95 -11.09
N GLU A 71 13.49 -20.31 -12.37
CA GLU A 71 14.36 -21.30 -13.00
C GLU A 71 15.28 -20.62 -14.02
N ILE A 72 16.59 -20.84 -13.88
CA ILE A 72 17.61 -20.47 -14.86
C ILE A 72 17.91 -21.72 -15.68
N LYS A 73 17.72 -21.64 -17.00
CA LYS A 73 17.87 -22.78 -17.93
C LYS A 73 19.25 -22.84 -18.57
N ALA A 74 19.93 -21.71 -18.72
CA ALA A 74 21.23 -21.64 -19.39
C ALA A 74 22.17 -20.62 -18.72
N PRO A 75 23.51 -20.82 -18.81
CA PRO A 75 24.47 -19.81 -18.39
C PRO A 75 24.28 -18.51 -19.17
N GLY A 76 24.35 -17.37 -18.48
CA GLY A 76 24.17 -16.05 -19.10
C GLY A 76 22.72 -15.64 -19.39
N GLN A 77 21.73 -16.50 -19.09
CA GLN A 77 20.32 -16.14 -19.23
C GLN A 77 19.95 -14.99 -18.27
N THR A 78 19.29 -13.97 -18.82
CA THR A 78 18.70 -12.89 -18.03
C THR A 78 17.22 -13.18 -17.79
N VAL A 79 16.80 -13.20 -16.52
CA VAL A 79 15.40 -13.38 -16.12
C VAL A 79 14.97 -12.19 -15.28
N LYS A 80 13.96 -11.46 -15.75
CA LYS A 80 13.35 -10.35 -15.00
C LYS A 80 12.12 -10.84 -14.25
N VAL A 81 12.11 -10.62 -12.95
CA VAL A 81 11.04 -11.08 -12.06
C VAL A 81 10.53 -9.93 -11.22
N THR A 82 9.22 -9.71 -11.24
CA THR A 82 8.52 -8.86 -10.29
C THR A 82 8.01 -9.71 -9.14
N LEU A 83 8.31 -9.28 -7.92
CA LEU A 83 7.74 -9.80 -6.69
C LEU A 83 6.55 -8.93 -6.30
N SER A 84 5.41 -9.54 -5.97
CA SER A 84 4.17 -8.81 -5.68
C SER A 84 3.59 -9.27 -4.33
N PRO A 85 3.09 -8.33 -3.52
CA PRO A 85 2.38 -8.66 -2.28
C PRO A 85 1.22 -9.62 -2.52
N LYS A 86 1.02 -10.59 -1.63
CA LYS A 86 -0.02 -11.63 -1.84
C LYS A 86 -1.45 -11.11 -1.64
N GLY A 87 -1.64 -9.98 -0.96
CA GLY A 87 -2.97 -9.47 -0.58
C GLY A 87 -3.26 -7.98 -0.85
N PHE A 88 -2.29 -7.20 -1.31
CA PHE A 88 -2.36 -5.73 -1.19
C PHE A 88 -3.41 -5.04 -2.09
N PHE A 89 -3.72 -5.57 -3.28
CA PHE A 89 -4.59 -4.89 -4.26
C PHE A 89 -5.95 -5.55 -4.54
N LYS A 90 -6.25 -6.73 -3.98
CA LYS A 90 -7.47 -7.48 -4.36
C LYS A 90 -8.76 -7.06 -3.63
N GLY A 91 -8.68 -6.27 -2.55
CA GLY A 91 -9.85 -5.89 -1.75
C GLY A 91 -10.05 -4.39 -1.50
N ARG A 92 -9.16 -3.53 -2.02
CA ARG A 92 -9.09 -2.11 -1.63
C ARG A 92 -9.54 -1.10 -2.68
N ALA A 93 -10.18 -1.56 -3.76
CA ALA A 93 -10.97 -0.68 -4.61
C ALA A 93 -12.12 0.03 -3.84
N GLY A 94 -12.50 -0.46 -2.65
CA GLY A 94 -13.54 0.16 -1.82
C GLY A 94 -13.05 1.14 -0.74
N ILE A 95 -11.78 1.10 -0.29
CA ILE A 95 -11.32 1.93 0.85
C ILE A 95 -10.63 3.22 0.41
N PHE A 96 -10.16 3.28 -0.84
CA PHE A 96 -9.83 4.55 -1.49
C PHE A 96 -11.05 5.21 -2.16
N GLY A 97 -12.24 4.59 -2.04
CA GLY A 97 -13.45 4.92 -2.80
C GLY A 97 -14.54 5.69 -2.07
N CYS A 98 -14.40 5.98 -0.77
CA CYS A 98 -15.33 6.88 -0.08
C CYS A 98 -14.63 8.19 0.29
N ILE A 99 -14.26 8.94 -0.75
CA ILE A 99 -14.18 10.40 -0.66
C ILE A 99 -15.57 10.88 -1.10
N GLN A 100 -16.43 11.20 -0.15
CA GLN A 100 -17.62 12.01 -0.38
C GLN A 100 -17.65 13.11 0.67
#